data_AF-A0AAD5Y0R8-F1
#
_entry.id   AF-A0AAD5Y0R8-F1
#
_cell.length_a   1.000
_cell.length_b   1.000
_cell.length_c   1.000
_cell.angle_alpha   90.00
_cell.angle_beta   90.00
_cell.angle_gamma   90.00
#
_symmetry.space_group_name_H-M   'P 1'
#
loop_
_entity.id
_entity.type
_entity.pdbx_description
1 polymer ?
#
loop_
_entity_poly.entity_id
_entity_poly.type
_entity_poly.pdbx_seq_one_letter_code
_entity_poly.pdbx_strand_id
1 'polypeptide(L)'
;MKEKVYIKSIDNKKEAKEISEEEETLKQLADDTIKSETKGMFSFPVFKQINFLFKLFFTKKFISHRLGGLNYLIQWFLALGWWIYDYDSFKDSLLIWSLPLSGVFQSLNAMSVFWFLPKNTKETGYFSDKKTMSYSFIKENSFFALLLLFQFTYFNNYFFEIYKKTFIFELIFVFLPYFFRPLWPKTSFRDSKGKENKSEKNFGFYSYAIVVTKCVYVWGVNLGKHFFGFYLNYVRFLNRLNEDHKKSLYLSLIFGCAAVSD
;
A
#
# COMPACT_ATOMS: atom_id res chain seq x y z
N MET A 1 22.06 19.60 82.12
CA MET A 1 21.56 20.25 80.88
C MET A 1 21.96 19.54 79.58
N LYS A 2 23.07 18.77 79.53
CA LYS A 2 23.51 18.05 78.31
C LYS A 2 22.68 16.80 77.93
N GLU A 3 22.05 16.16 78.90
CA GLU A 3 21.32 14.89 78.70
C GLU A 3 19.98 15.06 77.95
N LYS A 4 19.26 16.18 78.19
CA LYS A 4 18.03 16.51 77.46
C LYS A 4 18.25 16.85 75.97
N VAL A 5 19.47 17.29 75.61
CA VAL A 5 19.83 17.60 74.21
C VAL A 5 20.09 16.32 73.42
N TYR A 6 20.62 15.27 74.07
CA TYR A 6 20.95 14.00 73.42
C TYR A 6 19.69 13.22 73.03
N ILE A 7 18.68 13.17 73.91
CA ILE A 7 17.39 12.49 73.65
C ILE A 7 16.67 13.11 72.44
N LYS A 8 16.60 14.45 72.36
CA LYS A 8 15.95 15.16 71.24
C LYS A 8 16.64 14.90 69.88
N SER A 9 17.93 14.57 69.88
CA SER A 9 18.67 14.25 68.64
C SER A 9 18.43 12.83 68.13
N ILE A 10 18.06 11.91 69.02
CA ILE A 10 17.75 10.51 68.69
C ILE A 10 16.32 10.42 68.14
N ASP A 11 15.37 11.12 68.77
CA ASP A 11 13.98 11.15 68.30
C ASP A 11 13.88 11.76 66.89
N ASN A 12 14.59 12.87 66.62
CA ASN A 12 14.64 13.47 65.28
C ASN A 12 15.26 12.55 64.22
N LYS A 13 16.22 11.68 64.58
CA LYS A 13 16.82 10.71 63.64
C LYS A 13 15.87 9.56 63.33
N LYS A 14 15.06 9.15 64.30
CA LYS A 14 14.06 8.10 64.11
C LYS A 14 12.92 8.59 63.24
N GLU A 15 12.39 9.79 63.51
CA GLU A 15 11.38 10.44 62.66
C GLU A 15 11.88 10.65 61.22
N ALA A 16 13.12 11.14 61.04
CA ALA A 16 13.69 11.32 59.70
C ALA A 16 13.83 10.00 58.92
N LYS A 17 14.09 8.88 59.61
CA LYS A 17 14.19 7.56 58.99
C LYS A 17 12.80 7.02 58.62
N GLU A 18 11.82 7.17 59.49
CA GLU A 18 10.43 6.77 59.22
C GLU A 18 9.85 7.55 58.03
N ILE A 19 10.09 8.87 57.96
CA ILE A 19 9.68 9.71 56.83
C ILE A 19 10.37 9.27 55.53
N SER A 20 11.65 8.91 55.58
CA SER A 20 12.38 8.43 54.39
C SER A 20 11.85 7.10 53.87
N GLU A 21 11.50 6.16 54.76
CA GLU A 21 10.94 4.86 54.39
C GLU A 21 9.51 5.00 53.85
N GLU A 22 8.71 5.91 54.41
CA GLU A 22 7.37 6.23 53.92
C GLU A 22 7.40 6.89 52.53
N GLU A 23 8.31 7.85 52.29
CA GLU A 23 8.48 8.46 50.97
C GLU A 23 8.90 7.45 49.89
N GLU A 24 9.79 6.50 50.23
CA GLU A 24 10.22 5.46 49.29
C GLU A 24 9.07 4.49 48.97
N THR A 25 8.26 4.14 49.97
CA THR A 25 7.07 3.30 49.80
C THR A 25 6.01 3.99 48.93
N LEU A 26 5.77 5.29 49.15
CA LEU A 26 4.83 6.08 48.36
C LEU A 26 5.28 6.23 46.90
N LYS A 27 6.59 6.42 46.65
CA LYS A 27 7.16 6.44 45.30
C LYS A 27 6.96 5.10 44.60
N GLN A 28 7.18 3.99 45.30
CA GLN A 28 7.00 2.65 44.73
C GLN A 28 5.53 2.37 44.39
N LEU A 29 4.59 2.76 45.26
CA LEU A 29 3.15 2.64 45.00
C LEU A 29 2.69 3.51 43.82
N ALA A 30 3.23 4.72 43.69
CA ALA A 30 2.94 5.59 42.55
C ALA A 30 3.45 4.98 41.23
N ASP A 31 4.69 4.46 41.22
CA ASP A 31 5.28 3.80 40.05
C ASP A 31 4.50 2.53 39.64
N ASP A 32 4.05 1.73 40.60
CA ASP A 32 3.26 0.52 40.33
C ASP A 32 1.85 0.86 39.84
N THR A 33 1.24 1.93 40.36
CA THR A 33 -0.05 2.45 39.88
C THR A 33 0.08 2.91 38.43
N ILE A 34 1.09 3.73 38.10
CA ILE A 34 1.37 4.20 36.74
C ILE A 34 1.63 3.02 35.78
N LYS A 35 2.41 2.01 36.21
CA LYS A 35 2.65 0.78 35.43
C LYS A 35 1.38 -0.04 35.21
N SER A 36 0.47 -0.08 36.19
CA SER A 36 -0.79 -0.81 36.08
C SER A 36 -1.75 -0.12 35.10
N GLU A 37 -1.86 1.21 35.18
CA GLU A 37 -2.71 2.03 34.31
C GLU A 37 -2.22 2.01 32.87
N THR A 38 -0.91 2.13 32.66
CA THR A 38 -0.32 2.01 31.32
C THR A 38 -0.54 0.62 30.72
N LYS A 39 -0.37 -0.47 31.50
CA LYS A 39 -0.70 -1.83 31.02
C LYS A 39 -2.17 -1.99 30.65
N GLY A 40 -3.09 -1.39 31.42
CA GLY A 40 -4.52 -1.39 31.13
C GLY A 40 -4.85 -0.63 29.84
N MET A 41 -4.24 0.54 29.64
CA MET A 41 -4.45 1.39 28.46
C MET A 41 -3.95 0.72 27.17
N PHE A 42 -2.82 0.01 27.19
CA PHE A 42 -2.36 -0.77 26.03
C PHE A 42 -3.11 -2.08 25.79
N SER A 43 -4.01 -2.48 26.71
CA SER A 43 -4.82 -3.69 26.56
C SER A 43 -6.06 -3.49 25.69
N PHE A 44 -6.50 -2.24 25.50
CA PHE A 44 -7.69 -1.95 24.70
C PHE A 44 -7.47 -2.38 23.23
N PRO A 45 -8.51 -2.96 22.59
CA PRO A 45 -8.44 -3.43 21.20
C PRO A 45 -7.93 -2.36 20.23
N VAL A 46 -8.28 -1.10 20.46
CA VAL A 46 -7.90 0.04 19.61
C VAL A 46 -6.38 0.27 19.61
N PHE A 47 -5.73 0.32 20.78
CA PHE A 47 -4.28 0.52 20.84
C PHE A 47 -3.51 -0.67 20.26
N LYS A 48 -4.03 -1.89 20.39
CA LYS A 48 -3.46 -3.07 19.72
C LYS A 48 -3.56 -2.95 18.20
N GLN A 49 -4.69 -2.50 17.66
CA GLN A 49 -4.87 -2.26 16.23
C GLN A 49 -3.96 -1.14 15.71
N ILE A 50 -3.86 -0.02 16.44
CA ILE A 50 -2.95 1.10 16.09
C ILE A 50 -1.50 0.62 16.09
N ASN A 51 -1.07 -0.10 17.12
CA ASN A 51 0.29 -0.65 17.20
C ASN A 51 0.56 -1.66 16.08
N PHE A 52 -0.44 -2.49 15.73
CA PHE A 52 -0.35 -3.40 14.60
C PHE A 52 -0.17 -2.63 13.28
N LEU A 53 -0.98 -1.60 13.03
CA LEU A 53 -0.85 -0.73 11.84
C LEU A 53 0.50 -0.02 11.82
N PHE A 54 0.96 0.49 12.96
CA PHE A 54 2.27 1.13 13.06
C PHE A 54 3.40 0.13 12.71
N LYS A 55 3.34 -1.08 13.26
CA LYS A 55 4.30 -2.14 12.90
C LYS A 55 4.19 -2.57 11.43
N LEU A 56 3.00 -2.49 10.83
CA LEU A 56 2.81 -2.81 9.42
C LEU A 56 3.60 -1.86 8.51
N PHE A 57 3.61 -0.56 8.80
CA PHE A 57 4.25 0.43 7.92
C PHE A 57 5.66 0.89 8.36
N PHE A 58 5.98 0.87 9.66
CA PHE A 58 7.17 1.53 10.20
C PHE A 58 8.28 0.58 10.68
N THR A 59 8.31 -0.69 10.27
CA THR A 59 9.50 -1.51 10.56
C THR A 59 10.68 -1.12 9.67
N LYS A 60 11.90 -1.22 10.20
CA LYS A 60 13.14 -0.90 9.47
C LYS A 60 13.29 -1.66 8.14
N LYS A 61 12.79 -2.90 8.07
CA LYS A 61 12.88 -3.72 6.86
C LYS A 61 11.89 -3.23 5.80
N PHE A 62 12.41 -2.81 4.65
CA PHE A 62 11.62 -2.33 3.51
C PHE A 62 10.81 -1.05 3.80
N ILE A 63 11.33 -0.19 4.69
CA ILE A 63 10.64 1.05 5.10
C ILE A 63 10.30 1.96 3.92
N SER A 64 11.20 2.09 2.94
CA SER A 64 10.95 2.92 1.74
C SER A 64 9.74 2.43 0.95
N HIS A 65 9.65 1.11 0.70
CA HIS A 65 8.54 0.50 -0.01
C HIS A 65 7.22 0.61 0.79
N ARG A 66 7.26 0.46 2.10
CA ARG A 66 6.06 0.60 2.94
C ARG A 66 5.53 2.03 3.00
N LEU A 67 6.42 3.00 3.17
CA LEU A 67 6.04 4.42 3.19
C LEU A 67 5.54 4.87 1.81
N GLY A 68 6.18 4.42 0.72
CA GLY A 68 5.69 4.65 -0.63
C GLY A 68 4.31 4.04 -0.87
N GLY A 69 4.08 2.82 -0.38
CA GLY A 69 2.79 2.14 -0.46
C GLY A 69 1.70 2.82 0.37
N LEU A 70 2.03 3.30 1.57
CA LEU A 70 1.10 4.07 2.41
C LEU A 70 0.71 5.38 1.73
N ASN A 71 1.68 6.12 1.18
CA ASN A 71 1.41 7.34 0.42
C ASN A 71 0.51 7.07 -0.81
N TYR A 72 0.80 6.00 -1.55
CA TYR A 72 -0.05 5.56 -2.67
C TYR A 72 -1.47 5.24 -2.23
N LEU A 73 -1.63 4.50 -1.12
CA LEU A 73 -2.94 4.14 -0.57
C LEU A 73 -3.76 5.37 -0.15
N ILE A 74 -3.13 6.35 0.49
CA ILE A 74 -3.77 7.62 0.83
C ILE A 74 -4.24 8.34 -0.43
N GLN A 75 -3.38 8.47 -1.45
CA GLN A 75 -3.76 9.08 -2.73
C GLN A 75 -4.92 8.34 -3.39
N TRP A 76 -4.93 7.02 -3.33
CA TRP A 76 -6.01 6.20 -3.89
C TRP A 76 -7.35 6.47 -3.21
N PHE A 77 -7.40 6.49 -1.87
CA PHE A 77 -8.62 6.82 -1.12
C PHE A 77 -9.07 8.26 -1.36
N LEU A 78 -8.14 9.21 -1.44
CA LEU A 78 -8.44 10.59 -1.79
C LEU A 78 -9.03 10.68 -3.21
N ALA A 79 -8.48 9.94 -4.17
CA ALA A 79 -8.96 9.94 -5.55
C ALA A 79 -10.37 9.38 -5.65
N LEU A 80 -10.61 8.25 -4.98
CA LEU A 80 -11.93 7.63 -4.92
C LEU A 80 -12.95 8.55 -4.24
N GLY A 81 -12.61 9.09 -3.06
CA GLY A 81 -13.48 10.00 -2.33
C GLY A 81 -13.80 11.25 -3.16
N TRP A 82 -12.78 11.89 -3.73
CA TRP A 82 -12.97 13.09 -4.54
C TRP A 82 -13.80 12.81 -5.80
N TRP A 83 -13.56 11.69 -6.49
CA TRP A 83 -14.39 11.27 -7.62
C TRP A 83 -15.87 11.08 -7.24
N ILE A 84 -16.16 10.53 -6.04
CA ILE A 84 -17.53 10.34 -5.53
C ILE A 84 -18.20 11.68 -5.21
N TYR A 85 -17.50 12.59 -4.52
CA TYR A 85 -18.09 13.82 -4.00
C TYR A 85 -18.10 14.98 -5.00
N ASP A 86 -17.06 15.12 -5.82
CA ASP A 86 -16.88 16.23 -6.77
C ASP A 86 -16.01 15.81 -7.96
N TYR A 87 -16.66 15.12 -8.91
CA TYR A 87 -16.02 14.63 -10.12
C TYR A 87 -15.44 15.76 -11.01
N ASP A 88 -16.09 16.91 -11.07
CA ASP A 88 -15.67 18.01 -11.93
C ASP A 88 -14.38 18.66 -11.41
N SER A 89 -14.21 18.79 -10.10
CA SER A 89 -12.91 19.18 -9.54
C SER A 89 -11.88 18.07 -9.64
N PHE A 90 -12.28 16.81 -9.45
CA PHE A 90 -11.37 15.66 -9.55
C PHE A 90 -10.72 15.58 -10.94
N LYS A 91 -11.50 15.76 -12.02
CA LYS A 91 -11.01 15.57 -13.40
C LYS A 91 -9.94 16.57 -13.85
N ASP A 92 -9.83 17.68 -13.14
CA ASP A 92 -8.84 18.74 -13.37
C ASP A 92 -7.78 18.80 -12.25
N SER A 93 -7.88 17.92 -11.25
CA SER A 93 -6.95 17.87 -10.13
C SER A 93 -5.60 17.26 -10.50
N LEU A 94 -4.56 17.59 -9.72
CA LEU A 94 -3.24 16.96 -9.85
C LEU A 94 -3.27 15.45 -9.53
N LEU A 95 -4.31 15.00 -8.81
CA LEU A 95 -4.43 13.64 -8.33
C LEU A 95 -4.59 12.63 -9.48
N ILE A 96 -5.11 13.08 -10.62
CA ILE A 96 -5.24 12.27 -11.84
C ILE A 96 -3.92 11.71 -12.31
N TRP A 97 -2.85 12.50 -12.30
CA TRP A 97 -1.57 12.05 -12.80
C TRP A 97 -0.59 11.71 -11.68
N SER A 98 -0.73 12.31 -10.48
CA SER A 98 0.13 11.98 -9.35
C SER A 98 -0.14 10.59 -8.76
N LEU A 99 -1.39 10.13 -8.75
CA LEU A 99 -1.75 8.77 -8.31
C LEU A 99 -1.04 7.70 -9.17
N PRO A 100 -1.24 7.62 -10.49
CA PRO A 100 -0.57 6.59 -11.28
C PRO A 100 0.96 6.78 -11.32
N LEU A 101 1.46 8.03 -11.25
CA LEU A 101 2.90 8.29 -11.18
C LEU A 101 3.52 7.74 -9.89
N SER A 102 2.86 7.92 -8.75
CA SER A 102 3.32 7.32 -7.49
C SER A 102 3.26 5.79 -7.56
N GLY A 103 2.32 5.23 -8.30
CA GLY A 103 2.27 3.79 -8.62
C GLY A 103 3.49 3.30 -9.41
N VAL A 104 3.92 4.07 -10.42
CA VAL A 104 5.15 3.78 -11.17
C VAL A 104 6.36 3.79 -10.24
N PHE A 105 6.54 4.86 -9.45
CA PHE A 105 7.67 4.93 -8.50
C PHE A 105 7.63 3.81 -7.47
N GLN A 106 6.44 3.48 -6.95
CA GLN A 106 6.26 2.41 -5.99
C GLN A 106 6.63 1.04 -6.58
N SER A 107 6.23 0.77 -7.83
CA SER A 107 6.59 -0.47 -8.54
C SER A 107 8.10 -0.58 -8.82
N LEU A 108 8.77 0.53 -9.18
CA LEU A 108 10.22 0.58 -9.37
C LEU A 108 10.99 0.41 -8.06
N ASN A 109 10.48 1.00 -6.98
CA ASN A 109 11.00 0.80 -5.64
C ASN A 109 10.84 -0.66 -5.20
N ALA A 110 9.69 -1.28 -5.45
CA ALA A 110 9.46 -2.72 -5.21
C ALA A 110 10.45 -3.58 -6.01
N MET A 111 10.69 -3.27 -7.29
CA MET A 111 11.69 -3.98 -8.10
C MET A 111 13.11 -3.87 -7.55
N SER A 112 13.45 -2.72 -6.97
CA SER A 112 14.76 -2.48 -6.35
C SER A 112 14.89 -3.19 -5.00
N VAL A 113 13.83 -3.19 -4.20
CA VAL A 113 13.81 -3.77 -2.85
C VAL A 113 13.74 -5.30 -2.88
N PHE A 114 12.93 -5.87 -3.78
CA PHE A 114 12.63 -7.30 -3.82
C PHE A 114 13.41 -8.07 -4.90
N TRP A 115 14.58 -7.57 -5.28
CA TRP A 115 15.44 -8.19 -6.30
C TRP A 115 15.89 -9.62 -5.95
N PHE A 116 15.87 -9.98 -4.66
CA PHE A 116 16.23 -11.30 -4.13
C PHE A 116 15.15 -12.37 -4.35
N LEU A 117 13.95 -12.01 -4.82
CA LEU A 117 12.88 -12.97 -5.05
C LEU A 117 13.18 -13.91 -6.23
N PRO A 118 12.55 -15.10 -6.27
CA PRO A 118 12.73 -16.04 -7.37
C PRO A 118 12.31 -15.43 -8.71
N LYS A 119 13.16 -15.62 -9.74
CA LYS A 119 12.92 -15.09 -11.10
C LYS A 119 12.08 -16.02 -11.98
N ASN A 120 11.78 -17.23 -11.49
CA ASN A 120 11.02 -18.22 -12.26
C ASN A 120 9.60 -17.69 -12.57
N THR A 121 9.27 -17.63 -13.86
CA THR A 121 7.99 -17.10 -14.37
C THR A 121 6.83 -18.08 -14.20
N LYS A 122 7.11 -19.37 -13.97
CA LYS A 122 6.08 -20.42 -13.84
C LYS A 122 5.40 -20.41 -12.46
N GLU A 123 6.11 -19.97 -11.42
CA GLU A 123 5.58 -19.91 -10.06
C GLU A 123 5.23 -18.46 -9.68
N THR A 124 4.12 -17.95 -10.22
CA THR A 124 3.71 -16.55 -9.98
C THR A 124 3.36 -16.26 -8.52
N GLY A 125 3.06 -17.32 -7.76
CA GLY A 125 3.44 -17.42 -6.36
C GLY A 125 2.86 -16.36 -5.43
N TYR A 126 1.60 -15.96 -5.56
CA TYR A 126 0.98 -15.05 -4.58
C TYR A 126 0.85 -15.66 -3.18
N PHE A 127 0.72 -16.98 -3.10
CA PHE A 127 0.30 -17.66 -1.87
C PHE A 127 0.89 -19.08 -1.81
N SER A 128 2.01 -19.22 -1.11
CA SER A 128 2.56 -20.50 -0.70
C SER A 128 3.21 -20.38 0.68
N ASP A 129 3.39 -21.50 1.37
CA ASP A 129 4.01 -21.48 2.70
C ASP A 129 5.47 -20.99 2.66
N LYS A 130 6.13 -21.12 1.50
CA LYS A 130 7.57 -20.88 1.34
C LYS A 130 7.90 -19.62 0.52
N LYS A 131 6.96 -19.09 -0.25
CA LYS A 131 7.16 -17.99 -1.21
C LYS A 131 5.90 -17.12 -1.30
N THR A 132 6.07 -15.81 -1.20
CA THR A 132 5.01 -14.81 -1.21
C THR A 132 4.77 -14.15 -2.57
N MET A 133 5.78 -14.07 -3.46
CA MET A 133 5.65 -13.55 -4.83
C MET A 133 6.89 -13.86 -5.69
N SER A 134 6.75 -13.91 -7.01
CA SER A 134 7.90 -13.98 -7.94
C SER A 134 8.41 -12.60 -8.33
N TYR A 135 9.72 -12.47 -8.57
CA TYR A 135 10.31 -11.20 -9.03
C TYR A 135 9.79 -10.79 -10.42
N SER A 136 9.51 -11.77 -11.28
CA SER A 136 8.93 -11.55 -12.61
C SER A 136 7.54 -10.93 -12.52
N PHE A 137 6.79 -11.24 -11.46
CA PHE A 137 5.48 -10.65 -11.22
C PHE A 137 5.59 -9.17 -10.84
N ILE A 138 6.49 -8.82 -9.91
CA ILE A 138 6.77 -7.42 -9.54
C ILE A 138 7.19 -6.60 -10.76
N LYS A 139 8.04 -7.17 -11.61
CA LYS A 139 8.40 -6.56 -12.89
C LYS A 139 7.17 -6.35 -13.76
N GLU A 140 6.34 -7.35 -13.98
CA GLU A 140 5.13 -7.17 -14.80
C GLU A 140 4.19 -6.10 -14.24
N ASN A 141 4.04 -6.00 -12.91
CA ASN A 141 3.26 -4.94 -12.30
C ASN A 141 3.78 -3.53 -12.60
N SER A 142 5.10 -3.33 -12.75
CA SER A 142 5.64 -2.01 -13.13
C SER A 142 5.24 -1.60 -14.55
N PHE A 143 5.04 -2.57 -15.45
CA PHE A 143 4.44 -2.29 -16.75
C PHE A 143 3.00 -1.81 -16.63
N PHE A 144 2.19 -2.44 -15.76
CA PHE A 144 0.80 -2.02 -15.56
C PHE A 144 0.69 -0.66 -14.88
N ALA A 145 1.59 -0.36 -13.93
CA ALA A 145 1.72 0.98 -13.35
C ALA A 145 1.98 2.03 -14.43
N LEU A 146 2.93 1.72 -15.33
CA LEU A 146 3.26 2.60 -16.45
C LEU A 146 2.05 2.77 -17.38
N LEU A 147 1.38 1.68 -17.73
CA LEU A 147 0.21 1.71 -18.61
C LEU A 147 -0.92 2.58 -18.04
N LEU A 148 -1.20 2.47 -16.74
CA LEU A 148 -2.17 3.33 -16.06
C LEU A 148 -1.74 4.80 -16.12
N LEU A 149 -0.46 5.11 -15.90
CA LEU A 149 0.04 6.48 -16.04
C LEU A 149 -0.21 7.03 -17.43
N PHE A 150 0.08 6.27 -18.49
CA PHE A 150 -0.22 6.67 -19.86
C PHE A 150 -1.71 6.90 -20.10
N GLN A 151 -2.59 6.07 -19.53
CA GLN A 151 -4.03 6.23 -19.67
C GLN A 151 -4.54 7.48 -18.94
N PHE A 152 -4.20 7.65 -17.66
CA PHE A 152 -4.63 8.82 -16.89
C PHE A 152 -4.19 10.13 -17.54
N THR A 153 -2.95 10.21 -18.04
CA THR A 153 -2.48 11.40 -18.74
C THR A 153 -3.17 11.57 -20.09
N TYR A 154 -3.40 10.50 -20.85
CA TYR A 154 -4.08 10.58 -22.15
C TYR A 154 -5.56 11.00 -22.03
N PHE A 155 -6.22 10.63 -20.92
CA PHE A 155 -7.61 10.99 -20.64
C PHE A 155 -7.80 12.36 -20.00
N ASN A 156 -6.75 12.90 -19.38
CA ASN A 156 -6.76 14.23 -18.82
C ASN A 156 -6.84 15.30 -19.92
N ASN A 157 -7.76 16.26 -19.79
CA ASN A 157 -7.99 17.26 -20.82
C ASN A 157 -6.74 18.11 -21.08
N TYR A 158 -6.03 18.56 -20.03
CA TYR A 158 -4.84 19.39 -20.18
C TYR A 158 -3.75 18.70 -21.02
N PHE A 159 -3.42 17.45 -20.70
CA PHE A 159 -2.42 16.68 -21.44
C PHE A 159 -2.91 16.29 -22.84
N PHE A 160 -4.19 15.92 -22.98
CA PHE A 160 -4.79 15.58 -24.28
C PHE A 160 -4.72 16.75 -25.28
N GLU A 161 -4.98 17.98 -24.83
CA GLU A 161 -4.85 19.19 -25.64
C GLU A 161 -3.40 19.41 -26.13
N ILE A 162 -2.40 18.96 -25.38
CA ILE A 162 -0.99 18.99 -25.80
C ILE A 162 -0.73 17.90 -26.84
N TYR A 163 -1.20 16.66 -26.59
CA TYR A 163 -0.94 15.51 -27.47
C TYR A 163 -1.60 15.66 -28.83
N LYS A 164 -2.84 16.18 -28.89
CA LYS A 164 -3.57 16.35 -30.15
C LYS A 164 -2.98 17.41 -31.08
N LYS A 165 -2.01 18.23 -30.61
CA LYS A 165 -1.32 19.22 -31.47
C LYS A 165 -0.57 18.57 -32.62
N THR A 166 -0.14 17.32 -32.44
CA THR A 166 0.49 16.54 -33.51
C THR A 166 -0.03 15.11 -33.50
N PHE A 167 -0.39 14.61 -34.68
CA PHE A 167 -0.81 13.23 -34.85
C PHE A 167 0.25 12.22 -34.37
N ILE A 168 1.54 12.55 -34.50
CA ILE A 168 2.64 11.67 -34.09
C ILE A 168 2.63 11.45 -32.56
N PHE A 169 2.50 12.51 -31.76
CA PHE A 169 2.42 12.35 -30.30
C PHE A 169 1.21 11.53 -29.89
N GLU A 170 0.07 11.74 -30.53
CA GLU A 170 -1.12 10.95 -30.24
C GLU A 170 -0.93 9.46 -30.53
N LEU A 171 -0.34 9.11 -31.69
CA LEU A 171 0.03 7.73 -32.00
C LEU A 171 0.99 7.13 -30.97
N ILE A 172 1.98 7.90 -30.52
CA ILE A 172 2.92 7.45 -29.49
C ILE A 172 2.15 7.09 -28.21
N PHE A 173 1.28 7.95 -27.70
CA PHE A 173 0.54 7.64 -26.46
C PHE A 173 -0.44 6.47 -26.61
N VAL A 174 -1.02 6.28 -27.80
CA VAL A 174 -1.94 5.16 -28.07
C VAL A 174 -1.20 3.83 -28.23
N PHE A 175 -0.07 3.78 -28.97
CA PHE A 175 0.55 2.52 -29.40
C PHE A 175 1.86 2.18 -28.68
N LEU A 176 2.60 3.17 -28.16
CA LEU A 176 3.95 2.96 -27.58
C LEU A 176 3.96 1.97 -26.41
N PRO A 177 3.02 2.00 -25.44
CA PRO A 177 3.03 1.04 -24.34
C PRO A 177 2.98 -0.42 -24.84
N TYR A 178 2.30 -0.69 -25.96
CA TYR A 178 2.19 -2.04 -26.53
C TYR A 178 3.45 -2.46 -27.26
N PHE A 179 4.12 -1.52 -27.93
CA PHE A 179 5.40 -1.79 -28.59
C PHE A 179 6.44 -2.27 -27.57
N PHE A 180 6.44 -1.71 -26.37
CA PHE A 180 7.37 -2.11 -25.31
C PHE A 180 6.90 -3.28 -24.43
N ARG A 181 5.67 -3.76 -24.57
CA ARG A 181 5.17 -4.91 -23.78
C ARG A 181 6.11 -6.12 -23.78
N PRO A 182 6.77 -6.51 -24.88
CA PRO A 182 7.70 -7.64 -24.90
C PRO A 182 8.93 -7.48 -23.99
N LEU A 183 9.28 -6.26 -23.56
CA LEU A 183 10.41 -6.01 -22.65
C LEU A 183 10.12 -6.43 -21.20
N TRP A 184 8.86 -6.66 -20.87
CA TRP A 184 8.44 -7.13 -19.55
C TRP A 184 8.12 -8.62 -19.54
N PRO A 185 8.40 -9.33 -18.44
CA PRO A 185 7.98 -10.72 -18.30
C PRO A 185 6.46 -10.86 -18.45
N LYS A 186 6.04 -12.02 -18.93
CA LYS A 186 4.63 -12.41 -18.99
C LYS A 186 4.42 -13.49 -17.94
N THR A 187 3.78 -13.13 -16.84
CA THR A 187 3.44 -14.09 -15.80
C THR A 187 2.09 -14.73 -16.11
N SER A 188 1.99 -16.04 -15.84
CA SER A 188 0.77 -16.81 -16.05
C SER A 188 0.34 -17.44 -14.75
N PHE A 189 -0.92 -17.23 -14.37
CA PHE A 189 -1.50 -17.91 -13.22
C PHE A 189 -1.97 -19.33 -13.54
N ARG A 190 -1.79 -19.83 -14.76
CA ARG A 190 -2.26 -21.18 -15.13
C ARG A 190 -1.64 -22.24 -14.23
N ASP A 191 -0.35 -22.09 -13.92
CA ASP A 191 0.45 -23.11 -13.23
C ASP A 191 0.47 -22.92 -11.70
N SER A 192 -0.21 -21.90 -11.15
CA SER A 192 -0.19 -21.58 -9.71
C SER A 192 -1.06 -22.49 -8.82
N LYS A 193 -1.78 -23.46 -9.41
CA LYS A 193 -2.65 -24.41 -8.67
C LYS A 193 -1.92 -25.63 -8.11
N GLY A 194 -0.62 -25.79 -8.38
CA GLY A 194 0.16 -26.91 -7.84
C GLY A 194 0.03 -27.05 -6.31
N LYS A 195 0.07 -28.30 -5.83
CA LYS A 195 0.25 -28.64 -4.40
C LYS A 195 1.70 -28.41 -3.95
N GLU A 196 2.62 -28.33 -4.90
CA GLU A 196 4.02 -28.02 -4.67
C GLU A 196 4.11 -26.68 -3.93
N ASN A 197 4.69 -26.70 -2.72
CA ASN A 197 4.85 -25.56 -1.80
C ASN A 197 3.64 -25.19 -0.91
N LYS A 198 2.60 -26.02 -0.81
CA LYS A 198 1.48 -25.82 0.14
C LYS A 198 1.36 -27.02 1.08
N SER A 199 1.37 -26.75 2.37
CA SER A 199 1.00 -27.68 3.43
C SER A 199 -0.48 -28.01 3.35
N GLU A 200 -0.84 -29.23 3.74
CA GLU A 200 -2.24 -29.68 3.74
C GLU A 200 -3.13 -28.78 4.60
N LYS A 201 -2.60 -28.28 5.72
CA LYS A 201 -3.30 -27.38 6.64
C LYS A 201 -3.70 -26.05 5.99
N ASN A 202 -2.83 -25.46 5.16
CA ASN A 202 -3.06 -24.14 4.57
C ASN A 202 -3.55 -24.21 3.11
N PHE A 203 -3.69 -25.42 2.55
CA PHE A 203 -4.06 -25.62 1.15
C PHE A 203 -5.38 -24.95 0.78
N GLY A 204 -6.41 -25.07 1.64
CA GLY A 204 -7.72 -24.46 1.40
C GLY A 204 -7.67 -22.93 1.36
N PHE A 205 -7.01 -22.32 2.35
CA PHE A 205 -6.82 -20.86 2.42
C PHE A 205 -6.10 -20.32 1.18
N TYR A 206 -4.95 -20.91 0.83
CA TYR A 206 -4.19 -20.47 -0.35
C TYR A 206 -4.92 -20.74 -1.66
N SER A 207 -5.67 -21.84 -1.76
CA SER A 207 -6.48 -22.11 -2.95
C SER A 207 -7.58 -21.06 -3.13
N TYR A 208 -8.26 -20.67 -2.04
CA TYR A 208 -9.25 -19.60 -2.06
C TYR A 208 -8.60 -18.26 -2.42
N ALA A 209 -7.49 -17.90 -1.78
CA ALA A 209 -6.77 -16.66 -2.06
C ALA A 209 -6.29 -16.60 -3.52
N ILE A 210 -5.78 -17.71 -4.08
CA ILE A 210 -5.41 -17.80 -5.49
C ILE A 210 -6.64 -17.62 -6.40
N VAL A 211 -7.79 -18.18 -6.04
CA VAL A 211 -9.03 -18.00 -6.82
C VAL A 211 -9.46 -16.54 -6.77
N VAL A 212 -9.47 -15.90 -5.60
CA VAL A 212 -9.81 -14.48 -5.45
C VAL A 212 -8.85 -13.61 -6.23
N THR A 213 -7.53 -13.79 -6.08
CA THR A 213 -6.53 -13.05 -6.86
C THR A 213 -6.68 -13.33 -8.35
N LYS A 214 -6.92 -14.58 -8.76
CA LYS A 214 -7.23 -14.87 -10.17
C LYS A 214 -8.49 -14.17 -10.61
N CYS A 215 -9.55 -14.11 -9.82
CA CYS A 215 -10.77 -13.41 -10.18
C CYS A 215 -10.50 -11.92 -10.29
N VAL A 216 -9.86 -11.29 -9.31
CA VAL A 216 -9.49 -9.86 -9.34
C VAL A 216 -8.52 -9.55 -10.48
N TYR A 217 -7.57 -10.46 -10.77
CA TYR A 217 -6.59 -10.28 -11.83
C TYR A 217 -7.16 -10.65 -13.21
N VAL A 218 -8.08 -11.61 -13.33
CA VAL A 218 -8.74 -11.92 -14.60
C VAL A 218 -9.82 -10.88 -14.88
N TRP A 219 -10.65 -10.52 -13.91
CA TRP A 219 -11.62 -9.44 -14.07
C TRP A 219 -10.93 -8.09 -14.18
N GLY A 220 -10.28 -7.60 -13.12
CA GLY A 220 -9.62 -6.30 -13.12
C GLY A 220 -8.45 -6.20 -14.10
N VAL A 221 -7.65 -7.26 -14.23
CA VAL A 221 -6.42 -7.24 -15.04
C VAL A 221 -6.53 -7.96 -16.40
N ASN A 222 -7.48 -8.86 -16.75
CA ASN A 222 -7.71 -9.20 -18.17
C ASN A 222 -8.69 -8.24 -18.84
N LEU A 223 -9.71 -7.71 -18.15
CA LEU A 223 -10.36 -6.49 -18.63
C LEU A 223 -9.32 -5.34 -18.60
N GLY A 224 -8.41 -5.26 -17.64
CA GLY A 224 -7.38 -4.21 -17.67
C GLY A 224 -6.31 -4.33 -18.77
N LYS A 225 -5.74 -5.52 -18.95
CA LYS A 225 -4.69 -5.82 -19.93
C LYS A 225 -5.18 -5.61 -21.35
N HIS A 226 -6.41 -6.03 -21.65
CA HIS A 226 -6.96 -5.98 -23.00
C HIS A 226 -7.94 -4.82 -23.22
N PHE A 227 -8.78 -4.51 -22.24
CA PHE A 227 -9.82 -3.48 -22.33
C PHE A 227 -9.32 -2.12 -21.83
N PHE A 228 -8.69 -2.01 -20.65
CA PHE A 228 -8.20 -0.72 -20.17
C PHE A 228 -7.08 -0.21 -21.05
N GLY A 229 -6.17 -1.08 -21.45
CA GLY A 229 -5.07 -0.78 -22.35
C GLY A 229 -5.47 -0.11 -23.67
N PHE A 230 -5.48 -0.94 -24.71
CA PHE A 230 -5.44 -0.47 -26.08
C PHE A 230 -6.77 0.15 -26.47
N TYR A 231 -7.84 -0.52 -26.05
CA TYR A 231 -9.20 -0.14 -26.40
C TYR A 231 -9.58 1.24 -25.86
N LEU A 232 -9.29 1.59 -24.59
CA LEU A 232 -9.64 2.92 -24.08
C LEU A 232 -8.92 4.05 -24.81
N ASN A 233 -7.61 3.92 -25.01
CA ASN A 233 -6.85 4.92 -25.75
C ASN A 233 -7.37 5.02 -27.19
N TYR A 234 -7.71 3.90 -27.82
CA TYR A 234 -8.27 3.89 -29.17
C TYR A 234 -9.66 4.55 -29.26
N VAL A 235 -10.56 4.31 -28.31
CA VAL A 235 -11.90 4.91 -28.31
C VAL A 235 -11.83 6.43 -28.04
N ARG A 236 -10.88 6.86 -27.18
CA ARG A 236 -10.59 8.29 -26.97
C ARG A 236 -9.98 8.95 -28.21
N PHE A 237 -9.03 8.28 -28.87
CA PHE A 237 -8.43 8.71 -30.13
C PHE A 237 -9.47 8.92 -31.24
N LEU A 238 -10.47 8.04 -31.35
CA LEU A 238 -11.58 8.19 -32.28
C LEU A 238 -12.62 9.24 -31.85
N ASN A 239 -12.40 9.92 -30.72
CA ASN A 239 -13.29 10.89 -30.09
C ASN A 239 -14.73 10.37 -29.91
N ARG A 240 -14.87 9.09 -29.49
CA ARG A 240 -16.18 8.42 -29.31
C ARG A 240 -16.71 8.45 -27.89
N LEU A 241 -16.05 9.17 -26.99
CA LEU A 241 -16.40 9.22 -25.57
C LEU A 241 -17.09 10.54 -25.23
N ASN A 242 -18.31 10.45 -24.69
CA ASN A 242 -18.97 11.55 -24.01
C ASN A 242 -18.46 11.68 -22.56
N GLU A 243 -18.91 12.69 -21.84
CA GLU A 243 -18.48 12.94 -20.45
C GLU A 243 -18.89 11.83 -19.47
N ASP A 244 -20.07 11.21 -19.65
CA ASP A 244 -20.53 10.10 -18.80
C ASP A 244 -19.64 8.85 -18.95
N HIS A 245 -19.22 8.56 -20.18
CA HIS A 245 -18.25 7.50 -20.45
C HIS A 245 -16.92 7.84 -19.79
N LYS A 246 -16.41 9.06 -19.92
CA LYS A 246 -15.16 9.49 -19.26
C LYS A 246 -15.24 9.35 -17.74
N LYS A 247 -16.36 9.71 -17.13
CA LYS A 247 -16.59 9.57 -15.68
C LYS A 247 -16.48 8.11 -15.24
N SER A 248 -17.12 7.21 -15.97
CA SER A 248 -17.07 5.75 -15.72
C SER A 248 -15.66 5.18 -15.96
N LEU A 249 -14.95 5.72 -16.94
CA LEU A 249 -13.57 5.35 -17.23
C LEU A 249 -12.61 5.78 -16.11
N TYR A 250 -12.72 7.01 -15.59
CA TYR A 250 -11.92 7.42 -14.45
C TYR A 250 -12.14 6.54 -13.22
N LEU A 251 -13.39 6.15 -12.92
CA LEU A 251 -13.65 5.20 -11.84
C LEU A 251 -12.91 3.88 -12.08
N SER A 252 -12.98 3.38 -13.32
CA SER A 252 -12.33 2.14 -13.71
C SER A 252 -10.80 2.24 -13.61
N LEU A 253 -10.22 3.38 -13.99
CA LEU A 253 -8.79 3.65 -13.86
C LEU A 253 -8.35 3.75 -12.38
N ILE A 254 -9.17 4.37 -11.51
CA ILE A 254 -8.95 4.39 -10.06
C ILE A 254 -8.93 2.96 -9.50
N PHE A 255 -9.88 2.10 -9.88
CA PHE A 255 -9.85 0.68 -9.49
C PHE A 255 -8.66 -0.07 -10.10
N GLY A 256 -8.24 0.28 -11.32
CA GLY A 256 -7.02 -0.23 -11.93
C GLY A 256 -5.77 0.06 -11.08
N CYS A 257 -5.69 1.25 -10.50
CA CYS A 257 -4.63 1.63 -9.57
C CYS A 257 -4.58 0.72 -8.32
N ALA A 258 -5.74 0.31 -7.77
CA ALA A 258 -5.77 -0.62 -6.63
C ALA A 258 -5.17 -2.00 -6.97
N ALA A 259 -5.26 -2.44 -8.24
CA ALA A 259 -4.71 -3.72 -8.67
C ALA A 259 -3.18 -3.69 -8.87
N VAL A 260 -2.56 -2.50 -8.87
CA VAL A 260 -1.11 -2.31 -9.05
C VAL A 260 -0.39 -2.08 -7.72
N SER A 261 -1.11 -1.70 -6.66
CA SER A 261 -0.59 -1.66 -5.30
C SER A 261 -0.50 -3.06 -4.69
N ASP A 262 0.50 -3.82 -5.12
CA ASP A 262 0.97 -5.03 -4.42
C ASP A 262 2.14 -4.72 -3.48
#